data_AF-A0AAE1U4D1-F1
#
_entry.id   AF-A0AAE1U4D1-F1
#
_cell.length_a   1.000
_cell.length_b   1.000
_cell.length_c   1.000
_cell.angle_alpha   90.00
_cell.angle_beta   90.00
_cell.angle_gamma   90.00
#
_symmetry.space_group_name_H-M   'P 1'
#
loop_
_entity.id
_entity.type
_entity.pdbx_description
1 polymer ?
#
loop_
_entity_poly.entity_id
_entity_poly.type
_entity_poly.pdbx_seq_one_letter_code
_entity_poly.pdbx_strand_id
1 'polypeptide(L)'
;MGALSVAADSHHQTTSQSHSPLVQKEVMGALSVTADSHHQTTSQSHSHKRRFSETGGGGSGGGSVGMEVEVRATTEVVASVRSVATAAAAASSVSGGQTLLQFFPDAWLTTATDISLVLHLLDLFWGLIWTCSIIEPGSSACHLAHTWLALATLPWMATEVKLMDLKLVNARQFTHWSAKLKWNEDVRVKSKSIRVIAVLPGNVAPRWRCQVVRAALSEREAQVMPQIATCFPLMVQQVGSEGGQQLVGEAVGAVINSPDTATVRAAAHSFRQLLCVLLHLTSLRIDK
;
A
#
# COMPACT_ATOMS: atom_id res chain seq x y z
N MET A 1 -24.23 44.94 -36.64
CA MET A 1 -25.44 45.57 -36.05
C MET A 1 -26.03 44.59 -35.05
N GLY A 2 -26.30 45.04 -33.83
CA GLY A 2 -26.96 44.24 -32.78
C GLY A 2 -26.07 43.92 -31.59
N ALA A 3 -25.69 44.94 -30.82
CA ALA A 3 -25.10 44.80 -29.49
C ALA A 3 -26.22 44.62 -28.45
N LEU A 4 -26.01 43.73 -27.47
CA LEU A 4 -26.78 43.71 -26.23
C LEU A 4 -25.81 43.64 -25.04
N SER A 5 -25.78 44.76 -24.34
CA SER A 5 -25.12 45.03 -23.07
C SER A 5 -26.16 44.90 -21.96
N VAL A 6 -25.85 44.18 -20.88
CA VAL A 6 -26.53 44.38 -19.59
C VAL A 6 -25.50 44.20 -18.48
N ALA A 7 -25.30 45.29 -17.74
CA ALA A 7 -24.58 45.36 -16.48
C ALA A 7 -25.46 44.80 -15.35
N ALA A 8 -24.82 44.22 -14.31
CA ALA A 8 -25.49 43.95 -13.05
C ALA A 8 -24.55 44.21 -11.87
N ASP A 9 -25.16 44.82 -10.86
CA ASP A 9 -24.60 45.59 -9.78
C ASP A 9 -23.78 44.82 -8.73
N SER A 10 -22.85 45.60 -8.17
CA SER A 10 -22.15 45.39 -6.91
C SER A 10 -23.08 45.55 -5.70
N HIS A 11 -23.02 44.62 -4.75
CA HIS A 11 -23.38 44.89 -3.36
C HIS A 11 -22.30 44.38 -2.40
N HIS A 12 -21.67 45.33 -1.72
CA HIS A 12 -20.92 45.16 -0.49
C HIS A 12 -21.86 44.74 0.65
N GLN A 13 -21.43 43.79 1.49
CA GLN A 13 -21.75 43.84 2.92
C GLN A 13 -20.64 43.19 3.76
N THR A 14 -20.01 44.06 4.54
CA THR A 14 -19.15 43.80 5.69
C THR A 14 -19.99 43.44 6.91
N THR A 15 -19.66 42.38 7.62
CA THR A 15 -19.78 42.37 9.09
C THR A 15 -18.90 41.31 9.76
N SER A 16 -18.12 41.84 10.69
CA SER A 16 -17.23 41.29 11.70
C SER A 16 -17.93 40.52 12.83
N GLN A 17 -17.25 39.51 13.39
CA GLN A 17 -17.44 38.98 14.77
C GLN A 17 -16.17 38.18 15.16
N SER A 18 -15.32 38.74 16.01
CA SER A 18 -15.27 38.65 17.49
C SER A 18 -14.50 37.41 18.00
N HIS A 19 -13.26 37.66 18.40
CA HIS A 19 -12.39 36.73 19.11
C HIS A 19 -12.58 36.91 20.62
N SER A 20 -12.75 35.80 21.35
CA SER A 20 -12.50 35.71 22.79
C SER A 20 -11.60 34.51 23.09
N PRO A 21 -10.69 34.59 24.08
CA PRO A 21 -9.61 33.63 24.28
C PRO A 21 -10.01 32.50 25.23
N LEU A 22 -9.52 31.29 24.93
CA LEU A 22 -9.66 30.11 25.76
C LEU A 22 -8.43 29.98 26.68
N VAL A 23 -8.70 29.99 27.97
CA VAL A 23 -7.77 29.76 29.09
C VAL A 23 -7.32 28.30 29.07
N GLN A 24 -6.03 28.05 28.85
CA GLN A 24 -5.41 26.74 29.09
C GLN A 24 -5.01 26.62 30.56
N LYS A 25 -5.55 25.60 31.23
CA LYS A 25 -5.18 25.19 32.59
C LYS A 25 -4.32 23.93 32.47
N GLU A 26 -3.02 24.07 32.69
CA GLU A 26 -2.09 22.94 32.80
C GLU A 26 -2.44 22.11 34.05
N VAL A 27 -2.59 20.80 33.88
CA VAL A 27 -2.58 19.81 34.95
C VAL A 27 -1.49 18.80 34.60
N MET A 28 -0.33 18.94 35.25
CA MET A 28 0.72 17.91 35.26
C MET A 28 0.27 16.76 36.17
N GLY A 29 -0.02 15.61 35.57
CA GLY A 29 -0.15 14.33 36.27
C GLY A 29 1.15 13.54 36.13
N ALA A 30 1.84 13.32 37.25
CA ALA A 30 2.99 12.42 37.33
C ALA A 30 2.51 10.96 37.30
N LEU A 31 3.01 10.20 36.32
CA LEU A 31 2.87 8.74 36.26
C LEU A 31 4.05 8.09 36.99
N SER A 32 3.77 7.33 38.05
CA SER A 32 4.73 6.38 38.61
C SER A 32 4.64 5.05 37.85
N VAL A 33 5.80 4.54 37.43
CA VAL A 33 5.96 3.24 36.81
C VAL A 33 6.29 2.25 37.92
N THR A 34 5.42 1.27 38.15
CA THR A 34 5.75 0.05 38.89
C THR A 34 5.96 -1.07 37.86
N ALA A 35 7.15 -1.63 37.89
CA ALA A 35 7.55 -2.78 37.10
C ALA A 35 7.28 -4.04 37.93
N ASP A 36 6.51 -4.98 37.37
CA ASP A 36 6.40 -6.34 37.92
C ASP A 36 6.58 -7.39 36.81
N SER A 37 7.79 -7.97 36.84
CA SER A 37 8.07 -9.40 37.03
C SER A 37 7.24 -10.47 36.28
N HIS A 38 7.96 -11.16 35.38
CA HIS A 38 8.01 -12.61 35.14
C HIS A 38 6.70 -13.42 35.04
N HIS A 39 6.48 -14.01 33.86
CA HIS A 39 6.18 -15.44 33.77
C HIS A 39 6.73 -16.06 32.48
N GLN A 40 7.68 -16.98 32.66
CA GLN A 40 8.15 -17.93 31.65
C GLN A 40 7.21 -19.14 31.65
N THR A 41 6.65 -19.49 30.50
CA THR A 41 5.99 -20.78 30.26
C THR A 41 6.63 -21.46 29.07
N THR A 42 7.44 -22.47 29.36
CA THR A 42 7.95 -23.50 28.45
C THR A 42 6.81 -24.39 27.94
N SER A 43 6.63 -24.46 26.62
CA SER A 43 5.78 -25.48 25.98
C SER A 43 6.64 -26.42 25.13
N GLN A 44 6.58 -27.70 25.49
CA GLN A 44 7.21 -28.83 24.81
C GLN A 44 6.49 -29.13 23.48
N SER A 45 7.26 -29.36 22.42
CA SER A 45 6.76 -29.78 21.09
C SER A 45 7.02 -31.27 20.87
N HIS A 46 5.96 -32.05 20.69
CA HIS A 46 6.01 -33.45 20.26
C HIS A 46 6.16 -33.53 18.73
N SER A 47 7.27 -34.13 18.30
CA SER A 47 7.55 -34.44 16.90
C SER A 47 7.05 -35.83 16.54
N HIS A 48 6.18 -35.93 15.52
CA HIS A 48 5.70 -37.19 14.96
C HIS A 48 6.36 -37.45 13.61
N LYS A 49 7.20 -38.49 13.59
CA LYS A 49 7.99 -38.96 12.44
C LYS A 49 7.20 -40.09 11.77
N ARG A 50 6.59 -39.83 10.60
CA ARG A 50 6.07 -40.90 9.74
C ARG A 50 7.05 -41.18 8.60
N ARG A 51 7.48 -42.43 8.55
CA ARG A 51 8.38 -43.05 7.58
C ARG A 51 7.48 -43.76 6.57
N PHE A 52 7.65 -43.49 5.29
CA PHE A 52 7.10 -44.33 4.21
C PHE A 52 8.22 -44.64 3.22
N SER A 53 8.37 -45.93 2.96
CA SER A 53 9.37 -46.57 2.11
C SER A 53 8.76 -46.95 0.75
N GLU A 54 9.55 -46.66 -0.29
CA GLU A 54 9.86 -47.48 -1.49
C GLU A 54 8.74 -48.18 -2.29
N THR A 55 8.71 -47.83 -3.58
CA THR A 55 8.82 -48.71 -4.78
C THR A 55 8.99 -47.74 -5.97
N GLY A 56 9.99 -47.77 -6.86
CA GLY A 56 10.58 -48.89 -7.59
C GLY A 56 10.10 -48.81 -9.05
N GLY A 57 10.97 -48.45 -10.01
CA GLY A 57 10.64 -48.49 -11.44
C GLY A 57 11.57 -47.66 -12.34
N GLY A 58 12.52 -48.32 -12.98
CA GLY A 58 13.47 -47.69 -13.91
C GLY A 58 12.92 -47.48 -15.32
N GLY A 59 13.54 -46.55 -16.05
CA GLY A 59 13.32 -46.31 -17.48
C GLY A 59 14.41 -45.40 -18.02
N SER A 60 15.38 -45.99 -18.71
CA SER A 60 16.51 -45.35 -19.37
C SER A 60 16.09 -44.83 -20.75
N GLY A 61 16.50 -43.61 -21.12
CA GLY A 61 16.29 -43.04 -22.45
C GLY A 61 16.93 -41.66 -22.58
N GLY A 62 18.07 -41.62 -23.26
CA GLY A 62 18.93 -40.44 -23.41
C GLY A 62 18.36 -39.32 -24.29
N GLY A 63 18.92 -38.12 -24.07
CA GLY A 63 18.63 -36.91 -24.85
C GLY A 63 19.19 -35.67 -24.16
N SER A 64 20.50 -35.65 -23.88
CA SER A 64 21.18 -34.50 -23.27
C SER A 64 21.57 -33.47 -24.33
N VAL A 65 20.66 -32.53 -24.61
CA VAL A 65 21.01 -31.26 -25.28
C VAL A 65 20.20 -30.13 -24.64
N GLY A 66 20.90 -29.19 -23.99
CA GLY A 66 20.43 -27.83 -23.80
C GLY A 66 19.61 -27.54 -22.54
N MET A 67 20.21 -27.61 -21.35
CA MET A 67 19.56 -27.14 -20.10
C MET A 67 20.52 -26.42 -19.14
N GLU A 68 21.61 -25.82 -19.66
CA GLU A 68 22.55 -25.03 -18.83
C GLU A 68 22.25 -23.53 -18.79
N VAL A 69 21.33 -23.03 -19.62
CA VAL A 69 21.02 -21.58 -19.67
C VAL A 69 19.91 -21.17 -18.69
N GLU A 70 19.04 -22.09 -18.28
CA GLU A 70 17.90 -21.79 -17.38
C GLU A 70 18.27 -21.84 -15.88
N VAL A 71 19.35 -22.57 -15.53
CA VAL A 71 19.80 -22.70 -14.14
C VAL A 71 20.59 -21.47 -13.67
N ARG A 72 21.27 -20.74 -14.57
CA ARG A 72 22.01 -19.52 -14.20
C ARG A 72 21.09 -18.36 -13.82
N ALA A 73 20.03 -18.13 -14.59
CA ALA A 73 19.06 -17.07 -14.32
C ALA A 73 18.32 -17.28 -12.99
N THR A 74 18.03 -18.53 -12.61
CA THR A 74 17.37 -18.85 -11.35
C THR A 74 18.30 -18.66 -10.14
N THR A 75 19.61 -18.95 -10.27
CA THR A 75 20.56 -18.73 -9.18
C THR A 75 20.84 -17.25 -8.88
N GLU A 76 20.89 -16.38 -9.90
CA GLU A 76 21.08 -14.94 -9.71
C GLU A 76 19.84 -14.27 -9.11
N VAL A 77 18.64 -14.70 -9.52
CA VAL A 77 17.38 -14.22 -8.93
C VAL A 77 17.25 -14.66 -7.48
N VAL A 78 17.64 -15.89 -7.13
CA VAL A 78 17.61 -16.36 -5.73
C VAL A 78 18.63 -15.62 -4.85
N ALA A 79 19.82 -15.30 -5.39
CA ALA A 79 20.80 -14.48 -4.69
C ALA A 79 20.30 -13.04 -4.49
N SER A 80 19.63 -12.47 -5.49
CA SER A 80 19.01 -11.14 -5.43
C SER A 80 17.85 -11.10 -4.43
N VAL A 81 16.97 -12.09 -4.42
CA VAL A 81 15.86 -12.19 -3.45
C VAL A 81 16.38 -12.41 -2.03
N ARG A 82 17.40 -13.25 -1.83
CA ARG A 82 18.04 -13.42 -0.52
C ARG A 82 18.72 -12.13 -0.08
N SER A 83 19.36 -11.39 -0.99
CA SER A 83 19.93 -10.07 -0.71
C SER A 83 18.84 -9.06 -0.32
N VAL A 84 17.71 -9.02 -1.02
CA VAL A 84 16.56 -8.15 -0.70
C VAL A 84 15.92 -8.53 0.63
N ALA A 85 15.72 -9.81 0.92
CA ALA A 85 15.17 -10.27 2.18
C ALA A 85 16.13 -10.01 3.36
N THR A 86 17.45 -10.17 3.13
CA THR A 86 18.48 -9.85 4.12
C THR A 86 18.61 -8.34 4.30
N ALA A 87 18.48 -7.56 3.23
CA ALA A 87 18.45 -6.10 3.24
C ALA A 87 17.17 -5.56 3.90
N ALA A 88 16.06 -6.28 3.81
CA ALA A 88 14.81 -5.96 4.50
C ALA A 88 14.86 -6.31 5.98
N ALA A 89 15.47 -7.44 6.33
CA ALA A 89 15.79 -7.81 7.71
C ALA A 89 16.81 -6.83 8.32
N ALA A 90 17.78 -6.36 7.53
CA ALA A 90 18.72 -5.31 7.92
C ALA A 90 18.02 -3.94 7.99
N ALA A 91 17.11 -3.60 7.08
CA ALA A 91 16.38 -2.33 7.07
C ALA A 91 15.25 -2.27 8.10
N SER A 92 14.79 -3.40 8.63
CA SER A 92 13.90 -3.46 9.80
C SER A 92 14.68 -3.37 11.12
N SER A 93 15.99 -3.61 11.12
CA SER A 93 16.88 -3.41 12.28
C SER A 93 17.67 -2.09 12.26
N VAL A 94 17.68 -1.39 11.13
CA VAL A 94 18.31 -0.07 10.95
C VAL A 94 17.21 0.98 10.76
N SER A 95 17.39 2.20 11.30
CA SER A 95 16.53 3.38 11.09
C SER A 95 16.51 3.90 9.63
N GLY A 96 16.63 3.02 8.63
CA GLY A 96 17.17 3.31 7.29
C GLY A 96 16.26 2.90 6.13
N GLY A 97 14.94 3.00 6.27
CA GLY A 97 14.05 2.87 5.10
C GLY A 97 14.35 3.92 4.01
N GLN A 98 14.92 5.07 4.37
CA GLN A 98 15.43 6.06 3.41
C GLN A 98 16.66 5.56 2.65
N THR A 99 17.52 4.76 3.27
CA THR A 99 18.75 4.27 2.63
C THR A 99 18.42 3.28 1.50
N LEU A 100 17.46 2.38 1.71
CA LEU A 100 16.98 1.48 0.65
C LEU A 100 16.44 2.22 -0.57
N LEU A 101 15.76 3.35 -0.36
CA LEU A 101 15.21 4.17 -1.45
C LEU A 101 16.27 5.01 -2.17
N GLN A 102 17.32 5.44 -1.47
CA GLN A 102 18.48 6.08 -2.08
C GLN A 102 19.30 5.12 -2.95
N PHE A 103 19.21 3.81 -2.68
CA PHE A 103 19.86 2.77 -3.47
C PHE A 103 19.04 2.28 -4.64
N PHE A 104 17.87 2.85 -4.96
CA PHE A 104 17.21 2.59 -6.25
C PHE A 104 17.94 3.35 -7.35
N PRO A 105 18.87 2.71 -8.08
CA PRO A 105 19.56 3.39 -9.16
C PRO A 105 18.57 3.47 -10.32
N ASP A 106 18.60 4.55 -11.09
CA ASP A 106 17.76 4.71 -12.29
C ASP A 106 17.92 3.57 -13.33
N ALA A 107 18.95 2.73 -13.13
CA ALA A 107 19.29 1.54 -13.91
C ALA A 107 18.49 0.26 -13.55
N TRP A 108 17.89 0.16 -12.36
CA TRP A 108 17.21 -1.08 -11.89
C TRP A 108 15.76 -1.24 -12.37
N LEU A 109 15.31 -0.45 -13.33
CA LEU A 109 13.88 -0.30 -13.60
C LEU A 109 13.49 -0.33 -15.09
N THR A 110 14.35 -0.85 -15.97
CA THR A 110 14.14 -0.82 -17.43
C THR A 110 13.96 -2.19 -18.09
N THR A 111 14.12 -3.29 -17.37
CA THR A 111 14.15 -4.66 -17.89
C THR A 111 13.07 -5.55 -17.26
N ALA A 112 12.71 -6.67 -17.92
CA ALA A 112 11.66 -7.59 -17.41
C ALA A 112 12.02 -8.25 -16.06
N THR A 113 13.32 -8.43 -15.77
CA THR A 113 13.83 -8.86 -14.47
C THR A 113 13.47 -7.86 -13.35
N ASP A 114 13.31 -6.58 -13.70
CA ASP A 114 13.04 -5.52 -12.75
C ASP A 114 11.59 -5.56 -12.24
N ILE A 115 10.65 -5.99 -13.08
CA ILE A 115 9.25 -6.15 -12.65
C ILE A 115 9.14 -7.20 -11.53
N SER A 116 9.86 -8.31 -11.65
CA SER A 116 9.86 -9.34 -10.61
C SER A 116 10.41 -8.80 -9.30
N LEU A 117 11.50 -8.03 -9.34
CA LEU A 117 12.06 -7.37 -8.16
C LEU A 117 11.05 -6.40 -7.51
N VAL A 118 10.36 -5.61 -8.32
CA VAL A 118 9.31 -4.68 -7.86
C VAL A 118 8.18 -5.43 -7.18
N LEU A 119 7.70 -6.53 -7.76
CA LEU A 119 6.65 -7.36 -7.16
C LEU A 119 7.09 -7.90 -5.79
N HIS A 120 8.33 -8.39 -5.67
CA HIS A 120 8.87 -8.86 -4.39
C HIS A 120 8.99 -7.74 -3.37
N LEU A 121 9.39 -6.54 -3.81
CA LEU A 121 9.48 -5.39 -2.92
C LEU A 121 8.11 -4.93 -2.42
N LEU A 122 7.08 -4.91 -3.28
CA LEU A 122 5.72 -4.57 -2.86
C LEU A 122 5.17 -5.60 -1.88
N ASP A 123 5.44 -6.90 -2.09
CA ASP A 123 5.05 -7.96 -1.14
C ASP A 123 5.78 -7.84 0.20
N LEU A 124 7.09 -7.59 0.14
CA LEU A 124 7.89 -7.38 1.32
C LEU A 124 7.40 -6.16 2.11
N PHE A 125 7.09 -5.06 1.43
CA PHE A 125 6.58 -3.85 2.06
C PHE A 125 5.22 -4.08 2.72
N TRP A 126 4.32 -4.77 2.02
CA TRP A 126 3.04 -5.20 2.60
C TRP A 126 3.26 -6.03 3.87
N GLY A 127 4.19 -6.99 3.84
CA GLY A 127 4.55 -7.79 5.01
C GLY A 127 5.13 -6.95 6.15
N LEU A 128 6.06 -6.04 5.85
CA LEU A 128 6.72 -5.18 6.85
C LEU A 128 5.76 -4.20 7.51
N ILE A 129 4.86 -3.55 6.74
CA ILE A 129 3.83 -2.69 7.34
C ILE A 129 2.98 -3.52 8.31
N TRP A 130 2.60 -4.72 7.90
CA TRP A 130 1.78 -5.61 8.71
C TRP A 130 2.46 -5.99 10.02
N THR A 131 3.75 -6.37 9.98
CA THR A 131 4.44 -6.94 11.13
C THR A 131 5.02 -5.91 12.09
N CYS A 132 5.47 -4.77 11.57
CA CYS A 132 6.44 -3.96 12.32
C CYS A 132 5.86 -2.67 12.93
N SER A 133 4.55 -2.39 12.81
CA SER A 133 3.93 -1.17 13.35
C SER A 133 4.76 0.10 13.06
N ILE A 134 5.51 0.13 11.94
CA ILE A 134 6.67 1.02 11.69
C ILE A 134 6.31 2.50 11.72
N ILE A 135 5.02 2.82 11.71
CA ILE A 135 4.54 4.17 11.60
C ILE A 135 3.92 4.57 12.93
N GLU A 136 4.75 4.57 13.97
CA GLU A 136 4.53 5.49 15.07
C GLU A 136 4.56 6.92 14.50
N PRO A 137 3.74 7.85 15.03
CA PRO A 137 3.57 9.20 14.51
C PRO A 137 4.78 10.14 14.76
N GLY A 138 6.01 9.64 14.57
CA GLY A 138 7.22 10.44 14.48
C GLY A 138 7.36 11.12 13.11
N SER A 139 7.93 12.32 13.09
CA SER A 139 8.06 13.16 11.88
C SER A 139 8.86 12.50 10.74
N SER A 140 9.85 11.67 11.04
CA SER A 140 10.70 10.98 10.06
C SER A 140 10.00 9.79 9.37
N ALA A 141 9.17 9.04 10.10
CA ALA A 141 8.41 7.90 9.55
C ALA A 141 7.38 8.35 8.49
N CYS A 142 6.86 9.57 8.63
CA CYS A 142 5.91 10.16 7.70
C CYS A 142 6.49 10.32 6.28
N HIS A 143 7.72 10.84 6.14
CA HIS A 143 8.36 11.02 4.83
C HIS A 143 8.59 9.71 4.08
N LEU A 144 8.99 8.67 4.81
CA LEU A 144 9.18 7.35 4.24
C LEU A 144 7.85 6.80 3.70
N ALA A 145 6.77 6.92 4.47
CA ALA A 145 5.43 6.48 4.05
C ALA A 145 4.94 7.23 2.79
N HIS A 146 5.18 8.54 2.69
CA HIS A 146 4.88 9.30 1.46
C HIS A 146 5.68 8.82 0.25
N THR A 147 6.95 8.43 0.46
CA THR A 147 7.81 7.95 -0.63
C THR A 147 7.36 6.56 -1.12
N TRP A 148 6.99 5.67 -0.21
CA TRP A 148 6.40 4.38 -0.55
C TRP A 148 5.05 4.52 -1.25
N LEU A 149 4.21 5.44 -0.77
CA LEU A 149 2.96 5.75 -1.45
C LEU A 149 3.22 6.22 -2.88
N ALA A 150 4.21 7.09 -3.09
CA ALA A 150 4.57 7.53 -4.44
C ALA A 150 5.03 6.38 -5.33
N LEU A 151 5.87 5.47 -4.82
CA LEU A 151 6.27 4.26 -5.56
C LEU A 151 5.07 3.38 -5.92
N ALA A 152 4.21 3.06 -4.95
CA ALA A 152 3.04 2.21 -5.18
C ALA A 152 2.05 2.84 -6.18
N THR A 153 1.98 4.17 -6.23
CA THR A 153 1.05 4.90 -7.10
C THR A 153 1.60 5.25 -8.47
N LEU A 154 2.86 4.88 -8.78
CA LEU A 154 3.47 5.09 -10.10
C LEU A 154 2.61 4.63 -11.29
N PRO A 155 1.90 3.48 -11.25
CA PRO A 155 1.06 3.04 -12.36
C PRO A 155 -0.03 4.05 -12.76
N TRP A 156 -0.47 4.91 -11.84
CA TRP A 156 -1.51 5.93 -12.06
C TRP A 156 -0.96 7.37 -12.07
N MET A 157 0.32 7.56 -11.78
CA MET A 157 0.90 8.89 -11.61
C MET A 157 1.23 9.57 -12.94
N ALA A 158 1.42 8.82 -14.02
CA ALA A 158 1.77 9.38 -15.33
C ALA A 158 0.66 10.26 -15.93
N THR A 159 -0.60 10.00 -15.57
CA THR A 159 -1.77 10.73 -16.07
C THR A 159 -2.14 11.95 -15.24
N GLU A 160 -1.43 12.19 -14.12
CA GLU A 160 -1.86 13.15 -13.10
C GLU A 160 -0.91 14.34 -12.97
N VAL A 161 -1.48 15.56 -13.05
CA VAL A 161 -0.70 16.81 -13.05
C VAL A 161 -0.46 17.34 -11.64
N LYS A 162 -1.27 16.92 -10.65
CA LYS A 162 -1.24 17.48 -9.29
C LYS A 162 -1.19 16.38 -8.23
N LEU A 163 -0.07 16.28 -7.53
CA LEU A 163 0.17 15.30 -6.46
C LEU A 163 -0.60 15.58 -5.14
N MET A 164 -1.56 16.50 -5.16
CA MET A 164 -2.41 16.90 -4.01
C MET A 164 -1.63 17.13 -2.69
N ASP A 165 -1.79 16.22 -1.72
CA ASP A 165 -1.24 16.22 -0.36
C ASP A 165 -0.03 15.27 -0.20
N LEU A 166 0.45 14.69 -1.31
CA LEU A 166 1.63 13.85 -1.35
C LEU A 166 2.91 14.69 -1.21
N LYS A 167 3.61 14.53 -0.09
CA LYS A 167 4.82 15.30 0.25
C LYS A 167 6.09 14.54 -0.18
N LEU A 168 6.60 14.83 -1.37
CA LEU A 168 7.81 14.21 -1.91
C LEU A 168 8.98 15.18 -1.93
N VAL A 169 10.15 14.71 -1.49
CA VAL A 169 11.40 15.47 -1.59
C VAL A 169 11.81 15.61 -3.07
N ASN A 170 11.65 14.54 -3.86
CA ASN A 170 12.08 14.46 -5.26
C ASN A 170 10.90 14.23 -6.22
N ALA A 171 9.84 15.05 -6.15
CA ALA A 171 8.62 14.85 -6.95
C ALA A 171 8.88 14.67 -8.47
N ARG A 172 9.83 15.45 -9.04
CA ARG A 172 10.21 15.35 -10.46
C ARG A 172 10.75 13.97 -10.85
N GLN A 173 11.48 13.32 -9.94
CA GLN A 173 12.04 11.98 -10.18
C GLN A 173 10.94 10.94 -10.25
N PHE A 174 9.92 11.03 -9.38
CA PHE A 174 8.76 10.14 -9.43
C PHE A 174 7.94 10.30 -10.71
N THR A 175 7.74 11.53 -11.18
CA THR A 175 7.09 11.78 -12.48
C THR A 175 7.94 11.25 -13.64
N HIS A 176 9.26 11.40 -13.58
CA HIS A 176 10.16 10.83 -14.58
C HIS A 176 10.07 9.30 -14.60
N TRP A 177 10.09 8.68 -13.41
CA TRP A 177 9.88 7.24 -13.27
C TRP A 177 8.51 6.81 -13.78
N SER A 178 7.41 7.46 -13.41
CA SER A 178 6.09 7.04 -13.91
C SER A 178 5.96 7.06 -15.43
N ALA A 179 6.69 7.95 -16.12
CA ALA A 179 6.74 7.98 -17.58
C ALA A 179 7.70 6.93 -18.19
N LYS A 180 8.83 6.67 -17.52
CA LYS A 180 9.86 5.72 -17.99
C LYS A 180 9.47 4.27 -17.70
N LEU A 181 8.83 4.03 -16.56
CA LEU A 181 8.49 2.72 -16.03
C LEU A 181 7.13 2.29 -16.61
N LYS A 182 7.13 1.20 -17.36
CA LYS A 182 5.92 0.57 -17.92
C LYS A 182 5.13 -0.22 -16.86
N TRP A 183 5.12 0.23 -15.60
CA TRP A 183 4.43 -0.46 -14.51
C TRP A 183 2.91 -0.44 -14.68
N ASN A 184 2.39 0.56 -15.39
CA ASN A 184 0.99 0.62 -15.78
C ASN A 184 0.58 -0.46 -16.79
N GLU A 185 1.53 -1.15 -17.42
CA GLU A 185 1.26 -2.28 -18.34
C GLU A 185 1.18 -3.62 -17.60
N ASP A 186 1.73 -3.75 -16.38
CA ASP A 186 1.71 -5.00 -15.60
C ASP A 186 0.61 -4.99 -14.52
N VAL A 187 -0.42 -5.80 -14.76
CA VAL A 187 -1.57 -5.93 -13.85
C VAL A 187 -1.19 -6.40 -12.44
N ARG A 188 -0.13 -7.23 -12.29
CA ARG A 188 0.30 -7.75 -10.99
C ARG A 188 0.89 -6.64 -10.14
N VAL A 189 1.60 -5.69 -10.77
CA VAL A 189 2.13 -4.50 -10.10
C VAL A 189 0.97 -3.65 -9.59
N LYS A 190 -0.01 -3.33 -10.45
CA LYS A 190 -1.23 -2.61 -10.05
C LYS A 190 -1.92 -3.29 -8.86
N SER A 191 -2.17 -4.60 -8.96
CA SER A 191 -2.83 -5.38 -7.90
C SER A 191 -2.08 -5.32 -6.56
N LYS A 192 -0.75 -5.45 -6.54
CA LYS A 192 0.04 -5.36 -5.30
C LYS A 192 0.12 -3.93 -4.77
N SER A 193 0.21 -2.94 -5.67
CA SER A 193 0.20 -1.53 -5.31
C SER A 193 -1.07 -1.13 -4.54
N ILE A 194 -2.25 -1.64 -4.92
CA ILE A 194 -3.50 -1.38 -4.18
C ILE A 194 -3.40 -1.83 -2.71
N ARG A 195 -2.82 -3.01 -2.46
CA ARG A 195 -2.60 -3.51 -1.10
C ARG A 195 -1.73 -2.53 -0.31
N VAL A 196 -0.60 -2.14 -0.89
CA VAL A 196 0.31 -1.17 -0.28
C VAL A 196 -0.39 0.16 0.04
N ILE A 197 -1.15 0.71 -0.89
CA ILE A 197 -1.90 1.96 -0.71
C ILE A 197 -2.90 1.85 0.45
N ALA A 198 -3.55 0.69 0.57
CA ALA A 198 -4.61 0.44 1.54
C ALA A 198 -4.15 0.42 3.00
N VAL A 199 -2.96 -0.12 3.26
CA VAL A 199 -2.45 -0.30 4.63
C VAL A 199 -1.73 0.92 5.19
N LEU A 200 -1.45 1.92 4.34
CA LEU A 200 -0.78 3.14 4.80
C LEU A 200 -1.62 3.90 5.84
N PRO A 201 -1.00 4.55 6.83
CA PRO A 201 -1.71 5.28 7.87
C PRO A 201 -2.56 6.43 7.34
N GLY A 202 -3.61 6.77 8.09
CA GLY A 202 -4.58 7.80 7.69
C GLY A 202 -4.02 9.17 7.34
N ASN A 203 -2.97 9.60 8.04
CA ASN A 203 -2.32 10.89 7.82
C ASN A 203 -1.42 10.95 6.57
N VAL A 204 -1.19 9.82 5.88
CA VAL A 204 -0.34 9.77 4.69
C VAL A 204 -1.16 10.03 3.43
N ALA A 205 -1.10 11.28 2.97
CA ALA A 205 -1.74 11.77 1.74
C ALA A 205 -3.13 11.16 1.43
N PRO A 206 -4.11 11.26 2.35
CA PRO A 206 -5.43 10.66 2.17
C PRO A 206 -6.12 11.10 0.87
N ARG A 207 -5.94 12.36 0.44
CA ARG A 207 -6.59 12.87 -0.78
C ARG A 207 -6.00 12.22 -2.03
N TRP A 208 -4.67 12.13 -2.11
CA TRP A 208 -3.98 11.40 -3.18
C TRP A 208 -4.39 9.93 -3.25
N ARG A 209 -4.49 9.25 -2.10
CA ARG A 209 -4.93 7.85 -2.06
C ARG A 209 -6.34 7.68 -2.62
N CYS A 210 -7.29 8.53 -2.22
CA CYS A 210 -8.64 8.49 -2.80
C CYS A 210 -8.61 8.72 -4.31
N GLN A 211 -7.81 9.67 -4.81
CA GLN A 211 -7.68 9.91 -6.24
C GLN A 211 -7.16 8.69 -7.00
N VAL A 212 -6.09 8.06 -6.52
CA VAL A 212 -5.52 6.86 -7.16
C VAL A 212 -6.51 5.71 -7.16
N VAL A 213 -7.26 5.53 -6.07
CA VAL A 213 -8.29 4.47 -6.02
C VAL A 213 -9.39 4.75 -7.04
N ARG A 214 -9.84 6.00 -7.20
CA ARG A 214 -10.82 6.34 -8.25
C ARG A 214 -10.31 6.03 -9.65
N ALA A 215 -9.04 6.34 -9.91
CA ALA A 215 -8.40 5.97 -11.17
C ALA A 215 -8.38 4.44 -11.33
N ALA A 216 -8.02 3.70 -10.27
CA ALA A 216 -7.99 2.24 -10.27
C ALA A 216 -9.37 1.59 -10.41
N LEU A 217 -10.44 2.22 -9.91
CA LEU A 217 -11.83 1.79 -10.12
C LEU A 217 -12.28 1.94 -11.58
N SER A 218 -11.60 2.78 -12.37
CA SER A 218 -11.90 2.98 -13.79
C SER A 218 -11.11 2.03 -14.71
N GLU A 219 -10.22 1.21 -14.15
CA GLU A 219 -9.42 0.24 -14.88
C GLU A 219 -10.28 -0.92 -15.38
N ARG A 220 -9.91 -1.48 -16.54
CA ARG A 220 -10.67 -2.58 -17.17
C ARG A 220 -10.09 -3.94 -16.81
N GLU A 221 -8.93 -3.98 -16.19
CA GLU A 221 -8.20 -5.19 -15.86
C GLU A 221 -8.85 -5.94 -14.70
N ALA A 222 -9.32 -7.16 -14.99
CA ALA A 222 -10.11 -7.97 -14.07
C ALA A 222 -9.40 -8.32 -12.74
N GLN A 223 -8.08 -8.18 -12.63
CA GLN A 223 -7.35 -8.51 -11.39
C GLN A 223 -7.18 -7.33 -10.42
N VAL A 224 -7.45 -6.09 -10.84
CA VAL A 224 -7.30 -4.90 -9.99
C VAL A 224 -8.52 -4.76 -9.07
N MET A 225 -9.72 -4.88 -9.64
CA MET A 225 -10.98 -4.68 -8.92
C MET A 225 -11.21 -5.65 -7.74
N PRO A 226 -10.89 -6.95 -7.82
CA PRO A 226 -10.96 -7.85 -6.67
C PRO A 226 -10.03 -7.44 -5.52
N GLN A 227 -8.85 -6.87 -5.85
CA GLN A 227 -7.91 -6.38 -4.83
C GLN A 227 -8.43 -5.11 -4.16
N ILE A 228 -9.03 -4.20 -4.93
CA ILE A 228 -9.72 -3.03 -4.36
C ILE A 228 -10.81 -3.50 -3.41
N ALA A 229 -11.70 -4.40 -3.86
CA ALA A 229 -12.80 -4.92 -3.05
C ALA A 229 -12.32 -5.57 -1.74
N THR A 230 -11.21 -6.33 -1.81
CA THR A 230 -10.60 -6.98 -0.64
C THR A 230 -9.99 -5.98 0.35
N CYS A 231 -9.30 -4.95 -0.16
CA CYS A 231 -8.61 -3.97 0.66
C CYS A 231 -9.51 -2.80 1.11
N PHE A 232 -10.74 -2.75 0.59
CA PHE A 232 -11.62 -1.61 0.76
C PHE A 232 -11.94 -1.26 2.23
N PRO A 233 -12.29 -2.22 3.11
CA PRO A 233 -12.56 -1.91 4.51
C PRO A 233 -11.37 -1.24 5.20
N LEU A 234 -10.16 -1.74 4.93
CA LEU A 234 -8.92 -1.21 5.50
C LEU A 234 -8.66 0.21 5.01
N MET A 235 -8.84 0.48 3.71
CA MET A 235 -8.70 1.82 3.16
C MET A 235 -9.65 2.82 3.80
N VAL A 236 -10.93 2.46 3.95
CA VAL A 236 -11.94 3.34 4.54
C VAL A 236 -11.61 3.66 5.99
N GLN A 237 -11.16 2.65 6.73
CA GLN A 237 -10.70 2.83 8.10
C GLN A 237 -9.49 3.78 8.18
N GLN A 238 -8.49 3.60 7.31
CA GLN A 238 -7.29 4.41 7.35
C GLN A 238 -7.57 5.84 6.92
N VAL A 239 -8.25 6.05 5.80
CA VAL A 239 -8.52 7.40 5.26
C VAL A 239 -9.45 8.22 6.18
N GLY A 240 -10.31 7.56 6.96
CA GLY A 240 -11.24 8.22 7.87
C GLY A 240 -12.42 8.88 7.16
N SER A 241 -13.19 9.69 7.89
CA SER A 241 -14.50 10.18 7.47
C SER A 241 -14.45 11.18 6.30
N GLU A 242 -13.47 12.09 6.25
CA GLU A 242 -13.45 13.19 5.28
C GLU A 242 -13.25 12.71 3.82
N GLY A 243 -12.40 11.70 3.60
CA GLY A 243 -12.14 11.15 2.26
C GLY A 243 -12.77 9.78 2.01
N GLY A 244 -12.94 8.99 3.06
CA GLY A 244 -13.38 7.60 2.97
C GLY A 244 -14.85 7.48 2.58
N GLN A 245 -15.73 8.32 3.12
CA GLN A 245 -17.18 8.18 2.87
C GLN A 245 -17.57 8.41 1.42
N GLN A 246 -16.98 9.39 0.73
CA GLN A 246 -17.23 9.61 -0.69
C GLN A 246 -16.75 8.41 -1.52
N LEU A 247 -15.56 7.90 -1.19
CA LEU A 247 -14.99 6.73 -1.86
C LEU A 247 -15.82 5.46 -1.64
N VAL A 248 -16.52 5.33 -0.50
CA VAL A 248 -17.42 4.20 -0.20
C VAL A 248 -18.52 4.07 -1.22
N GLY A 249 -19.25 5.15 -1.50
CA GLY A 249 -20.34 5.10 -2.49
C GLY A 249 -19.84 4.67 -3.87
N GLU A 250 -18.74 5.29 -4.32
CA GLU A 250 -18.12 5.02 -5.62
C GLU A 250 -17.62 3.58 -5.73
N ALA A 251 -16.83 3.11 -4.75
CA ALA A 251 -16.23 1.79 -4.76
C ALA A 251 -17.27 0.68 -4.58
N VAL A 252 -18.22 0.83 -3.64
CA VAL A 252 -19.28 -0.15 -3.43
C VAL A 252 -20.17 -0.26 -4.67
N GLY A 253 -20.51 0.88 -5.28
CA GLY A 253 -21.25 0.91 -6.55
C GLY A 253 -20.51 0.19 -7.66
N ALA A 254 -19.23 0.48 -7.86
CA ALA A 254 -18.41 -0.16 -8.90
C ALA A 254 -18.26 -1.67 -8.69
N VAL A 255 -18.02 -2.09 -7.44
CA VAL A 255 -17.74 -3.49 -7.10
C VAL A 255 -19.02 -4.35 -7.14
N ILE A 256 -20.16 -3.85 -6.68
CA ILE A 256 -21.44 -4.60 -6.73
C ILE A 256 -21.93 -4.77 -8.16
N ASN A 257 -21.75 -3.75 -9.00
CA ASN A 257 -22.15 -3.79 -10.40
C ASN A 257 -21.07 -4.38 -11.33
N SER A 258 -19.98 -4.91 -10.76
CA SER A 258 -18.91 -5.53 -11.56
C SER A 258 -19.44 -6.81 -12.25
N PRO A 259 -19.17 -7.00 -13.55
CA PRO A 259 -19.49 -8.25 -14.23
C PRO A 259 -18.57 -9.40 -13.80
N ASP A 260 -17.45 -9.11 -13.13
CA ASP A 260 -16.50 -10.11 -12.69
C ASP A 260 -16.94 -10.76 -11.35
N THR A 261 -17.19 -12.06 -11.40
CA THR A 261 -17.58 -12.85 -10.22
C THR A 261 -16.52 -12.87 -9.12
N ALA A 262 -15.22 -12.75 -9.45
CA ALA A 262 -14.16 -12.70 -8.44
C ALA A 262 -14.23 -11.41 -7.63
N THR A 263 -14.49 -10.28 -8.30
CA THR A 263 -14.75 -8.98 -7.68
C THR A 263 -15.93 -9.04 -6.73
N VAL A 264 -17.09 -9.52 -7.20
CA VAL A 264 -18.32 -9.59 -6.38
C VAL A 264 -18.11 -10.49 -5.16
N ARG A 265 -17.42 -11.62 -5.33
CA ARG A 265 -17.08 -12.51 -4.22
C ARG A 265 -16.17 -11.84 -3.19
N ALA A 266 -15.11 -11.16 -3.64
CA ALA A 266 -14.21 -10.42 -2.76
C ALA A 266 -14.95 -9.32 -1.99
N ALA A 267 -15.89 -8.64 -2.64
CA ALA A 267 -16.77 -7.66 -2.02
C ALA A 267 -17.62 -8.26 -0.91
N ALA A 268 -18.31 -9.37 -1.21
CA ALA A 268 -19.18 -10.04 -0.26
C ALA A 268 -18.41 -10.48 0.99
N HIS A 269 -17.19 -11.01 0.82
CA HIS A 269 -16.32 -11.36 1.95
C HIS A 269 -15.90 -10.15 2.78
N SER A 270 -15.65 -9.01 2.14
CA SER A 270 -15.16 -7.79 2.80
C SER A 270 -16.27 -6.91 3.36
N PHE A 271 -17.52 -7.12 2.94
CA PHE A 271 -18.67 -6.28 3.28
C PHE A 271 -18.94 -6.24 4.78
N ARG A 272 -18.80 -7.37 5.47
CA ARG A 272 -18.95 -7.42 6.94
C ARG A 272 -17.94 -6.49 7.62
N GLN A 273 -16.68 -6.55 7.23
CA GLN A 273 -15.63 -5.70 7.80
C GLN A 273 -15.89 -4.22 7.47
N LEU A 274 -16.33 -3.93 6.24
CA LEU A 274 -16.70 -2.58 5.83
C LEU A 274 -17.83 -2.02 6.71
N LEU A 275 -18.90 -2.78 6.95
CA LEU A 275 -19.99 -2.36 7.82
C LEU A 275 -19.50 -2.09 9.25
N CYS A 276 -18.64 -2.95 9.80
CA CYS A 276 -18.07 -2.75 11.13
C CYS A 276 -17.23 -1.45 11.21
N VAL A 277 -16.48 -1.11 10.16
CA VAL A 277 -15.74 0.14 10.05
C VAL A 277 -16.68 1.35 9.95
N LEU A 278 -17.68 1.31 9.07
CA LEU A 278 -18.62 2.41 8.83
C LEU A 278 -19.47 2.73 10.07
N LEU A 279 -19.87 1.70 10.81
CA LEU A 279 -20.63 1.84 12.04
C LEU A 279 -19.74 2.13 13.26
N HIS A 280 -18.43 2.28 13.07
CA HIS A 280 -17.43 2.48 14.12
C HIS A 280 -17.49 1.40 15.23
N LEU A 281 -17.97 0.19 14.89
CA LEU A 281 -18.15 -0.92 15.83
C LEU A 281 -16.84 -1.67 16.11
N THR A 282 -15.89 -1.55 15.20
CA THR A 282 -14.55 -2.10 15.37
C THR A 282 -13.53 -1.06 14.94
N SER A 283 -12.58 -0.76 15.81
CA SER A 283 -11.23 -0.51 15.28
C SER A 283 -10.79 -1.84 14.73
N LEU A 284 -10.72 -2.00 13.40
CA LEU A 284 -10.03 -3.15 12.82
C LEU A 284 -8.59 -3.01 13.28
N ARG A 285 -8.27 -3.63 14.41
CA ARG A 285 -6.89 -3.96 14.71
C ARG A 285 -6.53 -4.98 13.66
N ILE A 286 -5.48 -4.65 12.92
CA ILE A 286 -4.76 -5.59 12.09
C ILE A 286 -4.29 -6.67 13.06
N ASP A 287 -5.04 -7.77 13.17
CA ASP A 287 -4.72 -8.86 14.08
C ASP A 287 -3.36 -9.44 13.66
N LYS A 288 -2.42 -9.43 14.62
CA LYS A 288 -1.00 -9.76 14.46
C LYS A 288 -0.77 -11.21 14.06
#